data_AF-A6EX47-F1
#
_entry.id   AF-A6EX47-F1
#
_cell.length_a   1.000
_cell.length_b   1.000
_cell.length_c   1.000
_cell.angle_alpha   90.00
_cell.angle_beta   90.00
_cell.angle_gamma   90.00
#
_symmetry.space_group_name_H-M   'P 1'
#
loop_
_entity.id
_entity.type
_entity.pdbx_description
1 polymer ?
#
loop_
_entity_poly.entity_id
_entity_poly.type
_entity_poly.pdbx_seq_one_letter_code
_entity_poly.pdbx_strand_id
1 'polypeptide(L)'
;MNDTVLETPPDTTMTCRDINWSLKHIELAGLHWPADAASETWPVLMLHGWLDNALSFARLAPALAGKRDVYSLDMAGHGRSGHRPEGQGYQLMDYVADLAELIETHFKDSPEGQVDLVGHSLGGIVSVLYAAAFPERVRRLVMIDSIGPISRKPDEVIGQMRKSIIKRMTGSGKAVVYPDIGAAAKAREGGMIPLSPEAARMLVARSMKPSGEGFVWQTDPRLRHPSMMMMDEAQVTACLKKVVTPTRFLRATQGLLASRPELDSRLYAVANLDVVAVPGGHHCHLDGDVEPVIDAVRGFLDDAE
;
A
#
# COMPACT_ATOMS: atom_id res chain seq x y z
N MET A 1 -13.92 7.37 -21.71
CA MET A 1 -12.85 6.45 -22.14
C MET A 1 -11.73 7.30 -22.70
N ASN A 2 -10.77 7.67 -21.85
CA ASN A 2 -9.51 8.26 -22.29
C ASN A 2 -8.44 7.29 -21.80
N ASP A 3 -8.07 6.33 -22.65
CA ASP A 3 -6.94 5.44 -22.41
C ASP A 3 -5.69 6.32 -22.39
N THR A 4 -5.19 6.61 -21.19
CA THR A 4 -3.91 7.29 -21.03
C THR A 4 -2.85 6.21 -21.12
N VAL A 5 -2.29 6.04 -22.33
CA VAL A 5 -1.15 5.16 -22.55
C VAL A 5 0.04 5.76 -21.79
N LEU A 6 0.35 5.20 -20.63
CA LEU A 6 1.65 5.43 -19.98
C LEU A 6 2.67 4.64 -20.80
N GLU A 7 3.63 5.32 -21.43
CA GLU A 7 4.74 4.67 -22.13
C GLU A 7 5.54 3.83 -21.13
N THR A 8 5.35 2.51 -21.18
CA THR A 8 6.20 1.52 -20.51
C THR A 8 7.47 1.29 -21.33
N PRO A 9 8.61 0.95 -20.69
CA PRO A 9 9.85 0.65 -21.41
C PRO A 9 9.64 -0.52 -22.40
N PRO A 10 10.42 -0.57 -23.50
CA PRO A 10 10.22 -1.57 -24.52
C PRO A 10 10.73 -2.93 -24.00
N ASP A 11 9.82 -3.82 -23.60
CA ASP A 11 9.72 -5.22 -24.10
C ASP A 11 8.74 -6.09 -23.27
N THR A 12 7.53 -5.60 -22.93
CA THR A 12 6.36 -6.45 -22.60
C THR A 12 5.09 -5.64 -22.77
N THR A 13 4.32 -5.94 -23.83
CA THR A 13 2.99 -5.35 -24.05
C THR A 13 1.98 -6.00 -23.12
N MET A 14 1.99 -5.64 -21.84
CA MET A 14 0.86 -5.84 -20.95
C MET A 14 0.21 -4.49 -20.66
N THR A 15 -0.99 -4.30 -21.19
CA THR A 15 -1.76 -3.05 -21.06
C THR A 15 -2.34 -2.94 -19.64
N CYS A 16 -1.70 -2.12 -18.82
CA CYS A 16 -2.29 -1.66 -17.58
C CYS A 16 -3.52 -0.81 -17.87
N ARG A 17 -4.61 -0.97 -17.09
CA ARG A 17 -5.81 -0.11 -17.16
C ARG A 17 -6.18 0.47 -15.82
N ASP A 18 -6.73 1.70 -15.81
CA ASP A 18 -7.39 2.22 -14.61
C ASP A 18 -8.66 1.40 -14.32
N ILE A 19 -8.95 1.23 -13.04
CA ILE A 19 -10.15 0.57 -12.54
C ILE A 19 -10.67 1.31 -11.31
N ASN A 20 -11.99 1.29 -11.11
CA ASN A 20 -12.62 1.84 -9.92
C ASN A 20 -13.51 0.79 -9.26
N TRP A 21 -13.58 0.83 -7.94
CA TRP A 21 -14.46 0.02 -7.10
C TRP A 21 -15.33 0.92 -6.25
N SER A 22 -16.64 0.81 -6.40
CA SER A 22 -17.59 1.49 -5.54
C SER A 22 -17.74 0.71 -4.24
N LEU A 23 -17.42 1.35 -3.12
CA LEU A 23 -17.82 0.93 -1.77
C LEU A 23 -19.04 1.76 -1.35
N LYS A 24 -19.74 1.36 -0.28
CA LYS A 24 -20.94 2.06 0.22
C LYS A 24 -20.71 3.54 0.53
N HIS A 25 -19.48 3.90 0.87
CA HIS A 25 -19.16 5.21 1.43
C HIS A 25 -18.07 5.98 0.66
N ILE A 26 -17.41 5.34 -0.31
CA ILE A 26 -16.30 5.91 -1.08
C ILE A 26 -16.10 5.15 -2.39
N GLU A 27 -15.57 5.83 -3.41
CA GLU A 27 -15.05 5.17 -4.61
C GLU A 27 -13.53 5.02 -4.46
N LEU A 28 -13.03 3.79 -4.60
CA LEU A 28 -11.61 3.51 -4.67
C LEU A 28 -11.21 3.39 -6.15
N ALA A 29 -10.07 3.96 -6.52
CA ALA A 29 -9.44 3.80 -7.81
C ALA A 29 -8.26 2.83 -7.71
N GLY A 30 -7.75 2.40 -8.84
CA GLY A 30 -6.57 1.55 -8.91
C GLY A 30 -6.09 1.33 -10.33
N LEU A 31 -5.18 0.37 -10.45
CA LEU A 31 -4.60 -0.12 -11.68
C LEU A 31 -4.80 -1.64 -11.77
N HIS A 32 -5.07 -2.13 -12.96
CA HIS A 32 -5.25 -3.55 -13.24
C HIS A 32 -4.35 -4.01 -14.37
N TRP A 33 -3.58 -5.06 -14.11
CA TRP A 33 -2.84 -5.84 -15.10
C TRP A 33 -3.51 -7.20 -15.25
N PRO A 34 -4.11 -7.50 -16.41
CA PRO A 34 -4.91 -8.72 -16.59
C PRO A 34 -4.04 -9.98 -16.72
N ALA A 35 -4.65 -11.13 -16.43
CA ALA A 35 -4.15 -12.41 -16.91
C ALA A 35 -4.32 -12.55 -18.45
N ASP A 36 -3.50 -13.40 -19.09
CA ASP A 36 -3.55 -13.65 -20.54
C ASP A 36 -4.81 -14.42 -20.97
N ALA A 37 -5.34 -15.25 -20.07
CA ALA A 37 -6.58 -15.98 -20.24
C ALA A 37 -7.42 -15.85 -18.97
N ALA A 38 -8.67 -16.29 -19.01
CA ALA A 38 -9.49 -16.42 -17.80
C ALA A 38 -8.71 -17.26 -16.78
N SER A 39 -8.21 -16.60 -15.74
CA SER A 39 -7.34 -17.23 -14.76
C SER A 39 -8.21 -17.93 -13.73
N GLU A 40 -7.98 -19.22 -13.53
CA GLU A 40 -8.52 -19.95 -12.38
C GLU A 40 -7.67 -19.73 -11.11
N THR A 41 -6.70 -18.81 -11.17
CA THR A 41 -5.84 -18.48 -10.03
C THR A 41 -6.40 -17.32 -9.21
N TRP A 42 -5.88 -17.17 -8.00
CA TRP A 42 -6.28 -16.12 -7.07
C TRP A 42 -5.77 -14.75 -7.51
N PRO A 43 -6.62 -13.72 -7.56
CA PRO A 43 -6.18 -12.38 -7.90
C PRO A 43 -5.27 -11.81 -6.81
N VAL A 44 -4.32 -10.97 -7.22
CA VAL A 44 -3.39 -10.29 -6.32
C VAL A 44 -3.88 -8.87 -6.08
N LEU A 45 -4.11 -8.51 -4.82
CA LEU A 45 -4.40 -7.13 -4.42
C LEU A 45 -3.17 -6.48 -3.76
N MET A 46 -2.74 -5.34 -4.30
CA MET A 46 -1.54 -4.63 -3.87
C MET A 46 -1.87 -3.32 -3.16
N LEU A 47 -1.39 -3.14 -1.94
CA LEU A 47 -1.63 -1.97 -1.09
C LEU A 47 -0.35 -1.18 -0.83
N HIS A 48 -0.34 0.11 -1.17
CA HIS A 48 0.86 0.96 -1.16
C HIS A 48 1.20 1.54 0.23
N GLY A 49 2.36 2.19 0.34
CA GLY A 49 2.79 2.94 1.53
C GLY A 49 2.06 4.27 1.74
N TRP A 50 2.21 4.86 2.93
CA TRP A 50 1.57 6.14 3.25
C TRP A 50 2.04 7.27 2.31
N LEU A 51 1.09 8.05 1.78
CA LEU A 51 1.30 9.12 0.78
C LEU A 51 1.80 8.67 -0.61
N ASP A 52 1.87 7.37 -0.88
CA ASP A 52 2.08 6.85 -2.22
C ASP A 52 0.72 6.65 -2.94
N ASN A 53 0.68 5.77 -3.95
CA ASN A 53 -0.50 5.41 -4.76
C ASN A 53 -0.24 4.08 -5.50
N ALA A 54 -1.17 3.63 -6.35
CA ALA A 54 -1.08 2.37 -7.09
C ALA A 54 0.17 2.22 -7.98
N LEU A 55 0.81 3.32 -8.42
CA LEU A 55 2.08 3.24 -9.16
C LEU A 55 3.27 2.83 -8.27
N SER A 56 3.08 2.67 -6.96
CA SER A 56 4.08 2.06 -6.08
C SER A 56 4.48 0.66 -6.57
N PHE A 57 3.59 -0.02 -7.28
CA PHE A 57 3.82 -1.38 -7.79
C PHE A 57 4.04 -1.44 -9.30
N ALA A 58 4.27 -0.31 -9.97
CA ALA A 58 4.38 -0.27 -11.43
C ALA A 58 5.55 -1.12 -11.99
N ARG A 59 6.53 -1.49 -11.16
CA ARG A 59 7.60 -2.43 -11.53
C ARG A 59 7.35 -3.88 -11.09
N LEU A 60 6.59 -4.10 -10.03
CA LEU A 60 6.28 -5.44 -9.51
C LEU A 60 5.06 -6.07 -10.19
N ALA A 61 3.98 -5.30 -10.36
CA ALA A 61 2.71 -5.80 -10.87
C ALA A 61 2.80 -6.41 -12.29
N PRO A 62 3.51 -5.78 -13.27
CA PRO A 62 3.66 -6.38 -14.60
C PRO A 62 4.35 -7.76 -14.57
N ALA A 63 5.29 -7.98 -13.64
CA ALA A 63 6.03 -9.23 -13.54
C ALA A 63 5.21 -10.40 -12.97
N LEU A 64 4.06 -10.12 -12.37
CA LEU A 64 3.11 -11.12 -11.86
C LEU A 64 1.91 -11.33 -12.79
N ALA A 65 1.68 -10.39 -13.72
CA ALA A 65 0.59 -10.44 -14.68
C ALA A 65 0.77 -11.58 -15.71
N GLY A 66 -0.23 -11.81 -16.57
CA GLY A 66 -0.24 -12.92 -17.53
C GLY A 66 -0.74 -14.24 -16.93
N LYS A 67 -0.23 -14.66 -15.77
CA LYS A 67 -0.76 -15.86 -15.07
C LYS A 67 -2.04 -15.58 -14.28
N ARG A 68 -2.15 -14.38 -13.70
CA ARG A 68 -3.18 -13.99 -12.73
C ARG A 68 -3.54 -12.51 -12.89
N ASP A 69 -4.74 -12.14 -12.46
CA ASP A 69 -5.15 -10.74 -12.41
C ASP A 69 -4.46 -10.03 -11.24
N VAL A 70 -3.82 -8.90 -11.52
CA VAL A 70 -3.09 -8.12 -10.53
C VAL A 70 -3.71 -6.73 -10.43
N TYR A 71 -4.14 -6.38 -9.22
CA TYR A 71 -4.78 -5.11 -8.91
C TYR A 71 -3.92 -4.33 -7.92
N SER A 72 -3.58 -3.09 -8.25
CA SER A 72 -2.99 -2.17 -7.29
C SER A 72 -3.97 -1.06 -6.94
N LEU A 73 -4.22 -0.88 -5.65
CA LEU A 73 -5.25 0.02 -5.16
C LEU A 73 -4.64 1.39 -4.87
N ASP A 74 -5.36 2.45 -5.18
CA ASP A 74 -5.23 3.71 -4.47
C ASP A 74 -6.06 3.62 -3.18
N MET A 75 -5.45 3.65 -2.00
CA MET A 75 -6.23 3.68 -0.75
C MET A 75 -6.98 5.02 -0.60
N ALA A 76 -8.05 5.05 0.19
CA ALA A 76 -8.84 6.27 0.41
C ALA A 76 -7.95 7.50 0.69
N GLY A 77 -8.25 8.62 0.02
CA GLY A 77 -7.48 9.87 0.07
C GLY A 77 -6.15 9.88 -0.71
N HIS A 78 -5.72 8.76 -1.28
CA HIS A 78 -4.49 8.63 -2.06
C HIS A 78 -4.79 8.48 -3.56
N GLY A 79 -3.75 8.68 -4.38
CA GLY A 79 -3.83 8.52 -5.82
C GLY A 79 -5.07 9.18 -6.41
N ARG A 80 -5.91 8.40 -7.10
CA ARG A 80 -7.16 8.85 -7.71
C ARG A 80 -8.42 8.45 -6.93
N SER A 81 -8.27 7.82 -5.76
CA SER A 81 -9.40 7.45 -4.91
C SER A 81 -10.11 8.64 -4.31
N GLY A 82 -11.39 8.44 -3.99
CA GLY A 82 -12.21 9.42 -3.30
C GLY A 82 -11.60 9.87 -1.97
N HIS A 83 -12.01 11.06 -1.53
CA HIS A 83 -11.66 11.57 -0.22
C HIS A 83 -12.76 11.19 0.78
N ARG A 84 -12.41 10.88 2.03
CA ARG A 84 -13.43 10.63 3.06
C ARG A 84 -14.27 11.90 3.27
N PRO A 85 -15.54 11.79 3.71
CA PRO A 85 -16.37 12.96 3.96
C PRO A 85 -15.72 14.02 4.87
N GLU A 86 -16.13 15.27 4.73
CA GLU A 86 -15.65 16.35 5.60
C GLU A 86 -15.87 16.01 7.10
N GLY A 87 -14.93 16.41 7.95
CA GLY A 87 -14.96 16.10 9.38
C GLY A 87 -14.41 14.70 9.74
N GLN A 88 -14.34 13.77 8.79
CA GLN A 88 -13.68 12.48 9.00
C GLN A 88 -12.15 12.58 8.83
N GLY A 89 -11.44 11.69 9.52
CA GLY A 89 -10.00 11.49 9.36
C GLY A 89 -9.70 10.13 8.75
N TYR A 90 -8.42 9.80 8.64
CA TYR A 90 -7.95 8.52 8.11
C TYR A 90 -7.33 7.70 9.25
N GLN A 91 -8.15 6.90 9.94
CA GLN A 91 -7.63 5.96 10.93
C GLN A 91 -7.22 4.66 10.25
N LEU A 92 -6.26 3.95 10.86
CA LEU A 92 -5.76 2.69 10.33
C LEU A 92 -6.87 1.66 10.10
N MET A 93 -7.79 1.56 11.07
CA MET A 93 -8.90 0.60 11.00
C MET A 93 -9.90 0.94 9.89
N ASP A 94 -9.97 2.19 9.45
CA ASP A 94 -10.82 2.57 8.33
C ASP A 94 -10.29 1.95 7.03
N TYR A 95 -8.97 1.88 6.84
CA TYR A 95 -8.38 1.18 5.67
C TYR A 95 -8.62 -0.33 5.70
N VAL A 96 -8.59 -0.94 6.90
CA VAL A 96 -8.89 -2.36 7.06
C VAL A 96 -10.36 -2.63 6.72
N ALA A 97 -11.27 -1.75 7.13
CA ALA A 97 -12.69 -1.83 6.79
C ALA A 97 -12.94 -1.64 5.29
N ASP A 98 -12.26 -0.67 4.64
CA ASP A 98 -12.33 -0.47 3.20
C ASP A 98 -11.87 -1.72 2.44
N LEU A 99 -10.75 -2.33 2.85
CA LEU A 99 -10.23 -3.55 2.24
C LEU A 99 -11.20 -4.73 2.40
N ALA A 100 -11.79 -4.87 3.59
CA ALA A 100 -12.81 -5.90 3.83
C ALA A 100 -14.02 -5.72 2.91
N GLU A 101 -14.57 -4.50 2.83
CA GLU A 101 -15.71 -4.22 1.96
C GLU A 101 -15.38 -4.44 0.48
N LEU A 102 -14.18 -4.05 0.06
CA LEU A 102 -13.70 -4.28 -1.31
C LEU A 102 -13.68 -5.78 -1.64
N ILE A 103 -13.08 -6.61 -0.77
CA ILE A 103 -12.97 -8.05 -0.99
C ILE A 103 -14.35 -8.72 -0.97
N GLU A 104 -15.22 -8.34 -0.04
CA GLU A 104 -16.60 -8.87 0.03
C GLU A 104 -17.46 -8.49 -1.16
N THR A 105 -17.26 -7.30 -1.73
CA THR A 105 -18.13 -6.77 -2.79
C THR A 105 -17.64 -7.16 -4.18
N HIS A 106 -16.32 -7.13 -4.41
CA HIS A 106 -15.73 -7.21 -5.74
C HIS A 106 -14.86 -8.45 -5.98
N PHE A 107 -14.45 -9.16 -4.91
CA PHE A 107 -13.56 -10.33 -5.01
C PHE A 107 -14.09 -11.57 -4.28
N LYS A 108 -15.39 -11.59 -3.94
CA LYS A 108 -16.01 -12.75 -3.26
C LYS A 108 -16.11 -14.00 -4.12
N ASP A 109 -16.13 -13.83 -5.44
CA ASP A 109 -16.28 -14.92 -6.40
C ASP A 109 -14.91 -15.40 -6.92
N SER A 110 -13.81 -14.91 -6.34
CA SER A 110 -12.46 -15.45 -6.58
C SER A 110 -12.38 -16.92 -6.15
N PRO A 111 -11.41 -17.71 -6.67
CA PRO A 111 -11.24 -19.10 -6.27
C PRO A 111 -11.22 -19.28 -4.75
N GLU A 112 -12.05 -20.19 -4.23
CA GLU A 112 -12.26 -20.43 -2.79
C GLU A 112 -12.70 -19.19 -1.98
N GLY A 113 -13.16 -18.14 -2.65
CA GLY A 113 -13.48 -16.84 -2.03
C GLY A 113 -12.25 -16.06 -1.55
N GLN A 114 -11.06 -16.41 -2.03
CA GLN A 114 -9.80 -15.88 -1.50
C GLN A 114 -9.07 -14.96 -2.47
N VAL A 115 -8.20 -14.11 -1.92
CA VAL A 115 -7.23 -13.30 -2.67
C VAL A 115 -5.82 -13.48 -2.12
N ASP A 116 -4.82 -13.15 -2.93
CA ASP A 116 -3.45 -12.93 -2.48
C ASP A 116 -3.25 -11.44 -2.16
N LEU A 117 -2.65 -11.12 -1.02
CA LEU A 117 -2.37 -9.73 -0.61
C LEU A 117 -0.88 -9.43 -0.68
N VAL A 118 -0.51 -8.31 -1.30
CA VAL A 118 0.87 -7.79 -1.29
C VAL A 118 0.83 -6.35 -0.75
N GLY A 119 1.38 -6.13 0.43
CA GLY A 119 1.33 -4.83 1.10
C GLY A 119 2.72 -4.24 1.33
N HIS A 120 2.94 -3.01 0.88
CA HIS A 120 4.15 -2.24 1.20
C HIS A 120 3.89 -1.30 2.38
N SER A 121 4.77 -1.28 3.37
CA SER A 121 4.73 -0.30 4.46
C SER A 121 3.34 -0.23 5.13
N LEU A 122 2.62 0.91 5.05
CA LEU A 122 1.23 1.05 5.48
C LEU A 122 0.31 -0.03 4.89
N GLY A 123 0.41 -0.32 3.60
CA GLY A 123 -0.35 -1.38 2.96
C GLY A 123 -0.06 -2.75 3.58
N GLY A 124 1.19 -3.03 3.93
CA GLY A 124 1.54 -4.25 4.68
C GLY A 124 0.89 -4.31 6.06
N ILE A 125 0.78 -3.16 6.74
CA ILE A 125 0.08 -3.04 8.04
C ILE A 125 -1.42 -3.33 7.86
N VAL A 126 -2.05 -2.75 6.84
CA VAL A 126 -3.48 -2.97 6.56
C VAL A 126 -3.73 -4.43 6.21
N SER A 127 -2.93 -5.01 5.33
CA SER A 127 -3.05 -6.40 4.89
C SER A 127 -2.88 -7.40 6.03
N VAL A 128 -1.91 -7.20 6.93
CA VAL A 128 -1.70 -8.14 8.05
C VAL A 128 -2.82 -8.07 9.09
N LEU A 129 -3.37 -6.87 9.34
CA LEU A 129 -4.54 -6.73 10.22
C LEU A 129 -5.79 -7.36 9.60
N TYR A 130 -5.99 -7.20 8.29
CA TYR A 130 -7.08 -7.85 7.58
C TYR A 130 -6.94 -9.38 7.59
N ALA A 131 -5.77 -9.91 7.25
CA ALA A 131 -5.51 -11.36 7.27
C ALA A 131 -5.63 -11.98 8.68
N ALA A 132 -5.32 -11.21 9.73
CA ALA A 132 -5.57 -11.66 11.11
C ALA A 132 -7.06 -11.73 11.46
N ALA A 133 -7.89 -10.85 10.88
CA ALA A 133 -9.32 -10.75 11.16
C ALA A 133 -10.17 -11.68 10.28
N PHE A 134 -9.79 -11.87 9.03
CA PHE A 134 -10.50 -12.65 8.01
C PHE A 134 -9.55 -13.63 7.30
N PRO A 135 -8.89 -14.54 8.02
CA PRO A 135 -7.90 -15.45 7.44
C PRO A 135 -8.48 -16.33 6.33
N GLU A 136 -9.77 -16.63 6.37
CA GLU A 136 -10.49 -17.41 5.36
C GLU A 136 -10.57 -16.72 3.99
N ARG A 137 -10.35 -15.40 3.94
CA ARG A 137 -10.39 -14.59 2.71
C ARG A 137 -9.02 -14.34 2.08
N VAL A 138 -7.95 -14.77 2.73
CA VAL A 138 -6.58 -14.53 2.28
C VAL A 138 -5.82 -15.84 2.13
N ARG A 139 -5.48 -16.18 0.88
CA ARG A 139 -4.67 -17.37 0.60
C ARG A 139 -3.22 -17.15 0.99
N ARG A 140 -2.65 -16.02 0.59
CA ARG A 140 -1.27 -15.62 0.88
C ARG A 140 -1.13 -14.15 1.21
N LEU A 141 -0.18 -13.85 2.08
CA LEU A 141 0.19 -12.49 2.46
C LEU A 141 1.67 -12.24 2.19
N VAL A 142 1.99 -11.21 1.42
CA VAL A 142 3.34 -10.67 1.30
C VAL A 142 3.40 -9.29 1.94
N MET A 143 4.34 -9.10 2.86
CA MET A 143 4.64 -7.79 3.46
C MET A 143 6.00 -7.31 2.99
N ILE A 144 6.05 -6.10 2.42
CA ILE A 144 7.29 -5.48 1.94
C ILE A 144 7.69 -4.37 2.90
N ASP A 145 8.81 -4.59 3.60
CA ASP A 145 9.39 -3.70 4.61
C ASP A 145 8.37 -3.18 5.64
N SER A 146 7.49 -4.07 6.10
CA SER A 146 6.43 -3.83 7.09
C SER A 146 6.21 -5.05 7.97
N ILE A 147 6.10 -4.86 9.29
CA ILE A 147 5.83 -5.93 10.27
C ILE A 147 4.79 -5.49 11.31
N GLY A 148 3.64 -5.05 10.82
CA GLY A 148 2.49 -4.62 11.62
C GLY A 148 2.52 -3.15 12.09
N PRO A 149 1.46 -2.69 12.79
CA PRO A 149 1.27 -1.27 13.10
C PRO A 149 2.42 -0.63 13.89
N ILE A 150 2.66 0.65 13.63
CA ILE A 150 3.54 1.47 14.49
C ILE A 150 2.84 1.64 15.84
N SER A 151 3.48 1.17 16.91
CA SER A 151 2.92 1.22 18.27
C SER A 151 3.30 2.50 19.01
N ARG A 152 2.52 2.84 20.04
CA ARG A 152 2.78 3.91 21.01
C ARG A 152 2.65 3.38 22.42
N LYS A 153 3.28 4.04 23.39
CA LYS A 153 3.13 3.63 24.79
C LYS A 153 1.75 4.05 25.32
N PRO A 154 1.14 3.28 26.24
CA PRO A 154 -0.18 3.61 26.79
C PRO A 154 -0.28 4.99 27.44
N ASP A 155 0.79 5.49 28.05
CA ASP A 155 0.85 6.81 28.70
C ASP A 155 0.87 7.98 27.69
N GLU A 156 1.16 7.73 26.41
CA GLU A 156 1.17 8.74 25.35
C GLU A 156 -0.22 8.98 24.74
N VAL A 157 -1.21 8.13 25.02
CA VAL A 157 -2.53 8.10 24.34
C VAL A 157 -3.23 9.45 24.38
N ILE A 158 -3.37 10.07 25.55
CA ILE A 158 -4.07 11.36 25.70
C ILE A 158 -3.29 12.49 25.01
N GLY A 159 -1.96 12.46 25.07
CA GLY A 159 -1.12 13.43 24.36
C GLY A 159 -1.28 13.34 22.85
N GLN A 160 -1.30 12.12 22.30
CA GLN A 160 -1.52 11.85 20.89
C GLN A 160 -2.93 12.26 20.43
N MET A 161 -3.95 11.93 21.22
CA MET A 161 -5.34 12.32 20.96
C MET A 161 -5.48 13.84 20.90
N ARG A 162 -4.92 14.56 21.88
CA ARG A 162 -4.92 16.03 21.90
C ARG A 162 -4.25 16.62 20.65
N LYS A 163 -3.09 16.09 20.25
CA LYS A 163 -2.40 16.52 19.01
C LYS A 163 -3.27 16.32 17.77
N SER A 164 -3.96 15.19 17.66
CA SER A 164 -4.86 14.90 16.54
C SER A 164 -6.06 15.87 16.52
N ILE A 165 -6.72 16.09 17.66
CA ILE A 165 -7.88 17.00 17.78
C ILE A 165 -7.50 18.42 17.41
N ILE A 166 -6.41 18.95 18.00
CA ILE A 166 -5.91 20.29 17.67
C ILE A 166 -5.63 20.38 16.17
N LYS A 167 -4.97 19.37 15.58
CA LYS A 167 -4.66 19.40 14.16
C LYS A 167 -5.92 19.44 13.29
N ARG A 168 -6.94 18.63 13.61
CA ARG A 168 -8.24 18.65 12.92
C ARG A 168 -8.92 20.02 13.01
N MET A 169 -8.92 20.65 14.18
CA MET A 169 -9.49 21.99 14.36
C MET A 169 -8.74 23.07 13.57
N THR A 170 -7.42 22.97 13.49
CA THR A 170 -6.58 23.94 12.75
C THR A 170 -6.53 23.69 11.24
N GLY A 171 -6.99 22.51 10.79
CA GLY A 171 -6.96 22.10 9.39
C GLY A 171 -5.57 21.85 8.81
N SER A 172 -5.56 21.68 7.49
CA SER A 172 -4.35 21.51 6.68
C SER A 172 -3.80 22.84 6.19
N GLY A 173 -2.50 22.90 5.92
CA GLY A 173 -1.89 24.07 5.28
C GLY A 173 -2.37 24.24 3.83
N LYS A 174 -2.09 25.41 3.24
CA LYS A 174 -2.39 25.67 1.83
C LYS A 174 -1.64 24.66 0.95
N ALA A 175 -2.31 24.22 -0.12
CA ALA A 175 -1.68 23.37 -1.12
C ALA A 175 -0.50 24.10 -1.78
N VAL A 176 0.62 23.40 -1.93
CA VAL A 176 1.77 23.88 -2.70
C VAL A 176 1.46 23.66 -4.19
N VAL A 177 1.63 24.72 -4.99
CA VAL A 177 1.54 24.64 -6.45
C VAL A 177 2.94 24.45 -7.00
N TYR A 178 3.11 23.42 -7.81
CA TYR A 178 4.35 23.10 -8.52
C TYR A 178 4.20 23.52 -9.99
N PRO A 179 5.27 24.04 -10.63
CA PRO A 179 5.19 24.42 -12.04
C PRO A 179 4.97 23.21 -12.97
N ASP A 180 5.51 22.04 -12.60
CA ASP A 180 5.36 20.80 -13.35
C ASP A 180 5.52 19.57 -12.44
N ILE A 181 5.25 18.38 -12.99
CA ILE A 181 5.39 17.10 -12.30
C ILE A 181 6.85 16.83 -11.89
N GLY A 182 7.84 17.29 -12.67
CA GLY A 182 9.26 17.13 -12.36
C GLY A 182 9.67 17.88 -11.09
N ALA A 183 9.18 19.10 -10.91
CA ALA A 183 9.39 19.88 -9.68
C ALA A 183 8.76 19.21 -8.45
N ALA A 184 7.57 18.64 -8.60
CA ALA A 184 6.93 17.86 -7.54
C ALA A 184 7.70 16.57 -7.23
N ALA A 185 8.18 15.86 -8.25
CA ALA A 185 9.02 14.67 -8.11
C ALA A 185 10.34 15.00 -7.38
N LYS A 186 10.98 16.13 -7.73
CA LYS A 186 12.21 16.58 -7.06
C LYS A 186 12.00 16.84 -5.57
N ALA A 187 10.85 17.38 -5.19
CA ALA A 187 10.49 17.54 -3.78
C ALA A 187 10.25 16.18 -3.08
N ARG A 188 9.73 15.18 -3.80
CA ARG A 188 9.49 13.82 -3.28
C ARG A 188 10.79 13.01 -3.09
N GLU A 189 11.80 13.22 -3.93
CA GLU A 189 13.14 12.60 -3.81
C GLU A 189 13.75 12.86 -2.42
N GLY A 190 13.67 14.10 -1.93
CA GLY A 190 14.22 14.54 -0.65
C GLY A 190 13.28 14.37 0.55
N GLY A 191 12.19 13.60 0.41
CA GLY A 191 11.21 13.39 1.47
C GLY A 191 11.76 12.58 2.65
N MET A 192 10.89 12.36 3.66
CA MET A 192 11.23 11.56 4.86
C MET A 192 11.74 10.15 4.52
N ILE A 193 11.26 9.59 3.41
CA ILE A 193 11.73 8.33 2.85
C ILE A 193 12.22 8.64 1.44
N PRO A 194 13.55 8.77 1.25
CA PRO A 194 14.12 9.16 -0.03
C PRO A 194 13.80 8.16 -1.15
N LEU A 195 13.77 8.68 -2.37
CA LEU A 195 13.59 7.91 -3.60
C LEU A 195 14.58 8.40 -4.66
N SER A 196 14.94 7.52 -5.58
CA SER A 196 15.60 7.94 -6.82
C SER A 196 14.70 8.87 -7.64
N PRO A 197 15.29 9.70 -8.52
CA PRO A 197 14.51 10.55 -9.42
C PRO A 197 13.48 9.79 -10.25
N GLU A 198 13.81 8.56 -10.66
CA GLU A 198 12.93 7.73 -11.49
C GLU A 198 11.71 7.25 -10.70
N ALA A 199 11.94 6.64 -9.52
CA ALA A 199 10.86 6.16 -8.65
C ALA A 199 9.97 7.31 -8.17
N ALA A 200 10.56 8.47 -7.85
CA ALA A 200 9.82 9.67 -7.49
C ALA A 200 8.94 10.15 -8.64
N ARG A 201 9.46 10.25 -9.86
CA ARG A 201 8.69 10.70 -11.03
C ARG A 201 7.53 9.77 -11.34
N MET A 202 7.75 8.46 -11.24
CA MET A 202 6.74 7.43 -11.44
C MET A 202 5.59 7.57 -10.43
N LEU A 203 5.89 7.62 -9.12
CA LEU A 203 4.88 7.77 -8.09
C LEU A 203 4.12 9.09 -8.21
N VAL A 204 4.82 10.20 -8.37
CA VAL A 204 4.19 11.53 -8.30
C VAL A 204 3.19 11.74 -9.45
N ALA A 205 3.44 11.18 -10.64
CA ALA A 205 2.56 11.36 -11.79
C ALA A 205 1.07 11.02 -11.51
N ARG A 206 0.80 9.97 -10.72
CA ARG A 206 -0.59 9.56 -10.37
C ARG A 206 -1.21 10.38 -9.24
N SER A 207 -0.43 11.22 -8.54
CA SER A 207 -0.92 12.04 -7.41
C SER A 207 -0.99 13.54 -7.71
N MET A 208 -0.69 13.96 -8.94
CA MET A 208 -0.79 15.36 -9.36
C MET A 208 -2.10 15.64 -10.11
N LYS A 209 -2.69 16.80 -9.86
CA LYS A 209 -3.78 17.36 -10.67
C LYS A 209 -3.43 18.77 -11.15
N PRO A 210 -3.83 19.16 -12.38
CA PRO A 210 -3.68 20.54 -12.84
C PRO A 210 -4.42 21.53 -11.92
N SER A 211 -3.81 22.69 -11.68
CA SER A 211 -4.39 23.80 -10.92
C SER A 211 -3.80 25.13 -11.38
N GLY A 212 -4.60 25.92 -12.11
CA GLY A 212 -4.12 27.13 -12.77
C GLY A 212 -3.02 26.80 -13.79
N GLU A 213 -1.90 27.49 -13.69
CA GLU A 213 -0.72 27.28 -14.55
C GLU A 213 0.23 26.16 -14.04
N GLY A 214 -0.12 25.46 -12.96
CA GLY A 214 0.72 24.44 -12.36
C GLY A 214 -0.04 23.19 -11.94
N PHE A 215 0.53 22.49 -10.97
CA PHE A 215 0.03 21.23 -10.45
C PHE A 215 -0.01 21.26 -8.92
N VAL A 216 -1.03 20.61 -8.34
CA VAL A 216 -1.12 20.40 -6.90
C VAL A 216 -1.30 18.92 -6.61
N TRP A 217 -0.96 18.51 -5.39
CA TRP A 217 -1.30 17.17 -4.91
C TRP A 217 -2.83 17.00 -4.90
N GLN A 218 -3.32 15.91 -5.50
CA GLN A 218 -4.71 15.49 -5.35
C GLN A 218 -4.92 14.61 -4.11
N THR A 219 -3.84 14.11 -3.51
CA THR A 219 -3.83 13.45 -2.21
C THR A 219 -4.49 14.33 -1.15
N ASP A 220 -5.37 13.74 -0.34
CA ASP A 220 -6.05 14.46 0.72
C ASP A 220 -5.05 14.96 1.77
N PRO A 221 -4.99 16.27 2.06
CA PRO A 221 -4.02 16.80 2.99
C PRO A 221 -4.25 16.32 4.44
N ARG A 222 -5.45 15.84 4.79
CA ARG A 222 -5.78 15.22 6.09
C ARG A 222 -5.03 13.92 6.35
N LEU A 223 -4.45 13.29 5.32
CA LEU A 223 -3.57 12.13 5.49
C LEU A 223 -2.32 12.44 6.32
N ARG A 224 -1.96 13.73 6.45
CA ARG A 224 -0.87 14.21 7.30
C ARG A 224 -1.30 14.55 8.72
N HIS A 225 -2.56 14.32 9.07
CA HIS A 225 -3.04 14.48 10.44
C HIS A 225 -2.56 13.31 11.30
N PRO A 226 -2.16 13.55 12.57
CA PRO A 226 -1.82 12.48 13.48
C PRO A 226 -3.02 11.55 13.69
N SER A 227 -2.78 10.23 13.73
CA SER A 227 -3.79 9.24 14.15
C SER A 227 -4.29 9.58 15.55
N MET A 228 -5.60 9.50 15.77
CA MET A 228 -6.21 9.89 17.04
C MET A 228 -5.98 8.81 18.10
N MET A 229 -6.10 7.54 17.71
CA MET A 229 -5.75 6.39 18.52
C MET A 229 -4.73 5.55 17.79
N MET A 230 -3.76 5.04 18.53
CA MET A 230 -2.72 4.14 18.04
C MET A 230 -2.68 2.92 18.95
N MET A 231 -2.32 1.78 18.39
CA MET A 231 -2.20 0.54 19.15
C MET A 231 -0.95 0.59 20.04
N ASP A 232 -1.03 -0.03 21.20
CA ASP A 232 0.19 -0.38 21.95
C ASP A 232 0.82 -1.68 21.41
N GLU A 233 2.00 -2.02 21.91
CA GLU A 233 2.73 -3.20 21.44
C GLU A 233 2.02 -4.52 21.78
N ALA A 234 1.30 -4.56 22.90
CA ALA A 234 0.56 -5.76 23.31
C ALA A 234 -0.60 -6.03 22.34
N GLN A 235 -1.32 -4.99 21.94
CA GLN A 235 -2.37 -5.04 20.94
C GLN A 235 -1.81 -5.46 19.57
N VAL A 236 -0.69 -4.87 19.13
CA VAL A 236 -0.05 -5.25 17.85
C VAL A 236 0.35 -6.72 17.87
N THR A 237 1.05 -7.15 18.92
CA THR A 237 1.47 -8.55 19.07
C THR A 237 0.28 -9.51 19.12
N ALA A 238 -0.81 -9.13 19.79
CA ALA A 238 -2.04 -9.94 19.84
C ALA A 238 -2.67 -10.13 18.45
N CYS A 239 -2.68 -9.09 17.61
CA CYS A 239 -3.13 -9.20 16.22
C CYS A 239 -2.20 -10.11 15.39
N LEU A 240 -0.88 -9.93 15.48
CA LEU A 240 0.08 -10.73 14.71
C LEU A 240 -0.01 -12.23 15.05
N LYS A 241 -0.26 -12.57 16.32
CA LYS A 241 -0.51 -13.95 16.78
C LYS A 241 -1.75 -14.62 16.18
N LYS A 242 -2.64 -13.85 15.56
CA LYS A 242 -3.84 -14.37 14.89
C LYS A 242 -3.65 -14.56 13.40
N VAL A 243 -2.51 -14.17 12.85
CA VAL A 243 -2.16 -14.43 11.45
C VAL A 243 -1.81 -15.91 11.29
N VAL A 244 -2.76 -16.67 10.75
CA VAL A 244 -2.59 -18.08 10.38
C VAL A 244 -2.29 -18.26 8.88
N THR A 245 -2.56 -17.24 8.07
CA THR A 245 -2.28 -17.19 6.63
C THR A 245 -0.78 -17.38 6.36
N PRO A 246 -0.40 -18.24 5.38
CA PRO A 246 0.97 -18.28 4.88
C PRO A 246 1.46 -16.88 4.52
N THR A 247 2.54 -16.44 5.17
CA THR A 247 3.03 -15.06 5.08
C THR A 247 4.50 -15.03 4.69
N ARG A 248 4.86 -14.19 3.71
CA ARG A 248 6.25 -13.85 3.39
C ARG A 248 6.53 -12.39 3.72
N PHE A 249 7.56 -12.15 4.51
CA PHE A 249 8.06 -10.82 4.82
C PHE A 249 9.37 -10.56 4.05
N LEU A 250 9.35 -9.55 3.19
CA LEU A 250 10.53 -9.06 2.49
C LEU A 250 11.17 -7.94 3.31
N ARG A 251 12.33 -8.21 3.89
CA ARG A 251 13.11 -7.26 4.69
C ARG A 251 14.12 -6.55 3.80
N ALA A 252 13.90 -5.27 3.54
CA ALA A 252 14.87 -4.47 2.79
C ALA A 252 16.12 -4.22 3.64
N THR A 253 17.30 -4.50 3.09
CA THR A 253 18.58 -4.39 3.80
C THR A 253 18.90 -2.96 4.26
N GLN A 254 18.38 -1.94 3.59
CA GLN A 254 18.51 -0.53 3.93
C GLN A 254 17.13 0.11 4.19
N GLY A 255 16.14 -0.72 4.50
CA GLY A 255 14.76 -0.31 4.77
C GLY A 255 14.55 0.38 6.11
N LEU A 256 13.30 0.78 6.38
CA LEU A 256 12.93 1.36 7.67
C LEU A 256 13.15 0.36 8.82
N LEU A 257 12.89 -0.93 8.58
CA LEU A 257 13.02 -1.98 9.59
C LEU A 257 14.48 -2.41 9.84
N ALA A 258 15.40 -2.09 8.93
CA ALA A 258 16.83 -2.28 9.18
C ALA A 258 17.31 -1.40 10.35
N SER A 259 16.67 -0.25 10.57
CA SER A 259 16.97 0.68 11.66
C SER A 259 16.18 0.44 12.96
N ARG A 260 15.35 -0.61 13.02
CA ARG A 260 14.41 -0.88 14.12
C ARG A 260 14.47 -2.32 14.64
N PRO A 261 15.62 -2.77 15.18
CA PRO A 261 15.79 -4.13 15.69
C PRO A 261 14.83 -4.48 16.83
N GLU A 262 14.29 -3.49 17.55
CA GLU A 262 13.28 -3.70 18.59
C GLU A 262 11.99 -4.37 18.07
N LEU A 263 11.70 -4.21 16.77
CA LEU A 263 10.52 -4.80 16.14
C LEU A 263 10.75 -6.25 15.70
N ASP A 264 11.98 -6.77 15.74
CA ASP A 264 12.29 -8.13 15.28
C ASP A 264 11.59 -9.20 16.14
N SER A 265 11.24 -8.86 17.39
CA SER A 265 10.41 -9.72 18.25
C SER A 265 9.04 -10.07 17.64
N ARG A 266 8.51 -9.21 16.76
CA ARG A 266 7.23 -9.43 16.06
C ARG A 266 7.29 -10.54 15.03
N LEU A 267 8.48 -10.86 14.51
CA LEU A 267 8.67 -11.96 13.56
C LEU A 267 8.25 -13.29 14.19
N TYR A 268 8.51 -13.47 15.48
CA TYR A 268 8.12 -14.68 16.23
C TYR A 268 6.62 -14.72 16.59
N ALA A 269 5.88 -13.63 16.37
CA ALA A 269 4.45 -13.59 16.65
C ALA A 269 3.61 -14.16 15.50
N VAL A 270 4.13 -14.18 14.27
CA VAL A 270 3.43 -14.69 13.09
C VAL A 270 3.82 -16.15 12.87
N ALA A 271 2.85 -17.07 12.98
CA ALA A 271 3.13 -18.50 13.03
C ALA A 271 3.71 -19.07 11.72
N ASN A 272 3.16 -18.64 10.58
CA ASN A 272 3.53 -19.13 9.24
C ASN A 272 4.31 -18.06 8.47
N LEU A 273 5.37 -17.53 9.08
CA LEU A 273 6.19 -16.46 8.51
C LEU A 273 7.47 -16.99 7.87
N ASP A 274 7.63 -16.71 6.59
CA ASP A 274 8.90 -16.79 5.87
C ASP A 274 9.52 -15.38 5.76
N VAL A 275 10.84 -15.26 5.95
CA VAL A 275 11.53 -13.97 5.92
C VAL A 275 12.64 -14.01 4.88
N VAL A 276 12.56 -13.12 3.90
CA VAL A 276 13.54 -13.00 2.82
C VAL A 276 14.18 -11.61 2.89
N ALA A 277 15.50 -11.55 3.02
CA ALA A 277 16.23 -10.30 2.91
C ALA A 277 16.40 -9.92 1.43
N VAL A 278 16.12 -8.66 1.09
CA VAL A 278 16.25 -8.13 -0.28
C VAL A 278 17.12 -6.86 -0.28
N PRO A 279 17.97 -6.64 -1.31
CA PRO A 279 18.75 -5.42 -1.41
C PRO A 279 17.85 -4.19 -1.58
N GLY A 280 18.38 -3.02 -1.24
CA GLY A 280 17.71 -1.73 -1.43
C GLY A 280 17.07 -1.13 -0.18
N GLY A 281 16.47 0.04 -0.38
CA GLY A 281 15.84 0.84 0.66
C GLY A 281 14.37 0.46 0.92
N HIS A 282 13.65 1.34 1.62
CA HIS A 282 12.25 1.09 2.00
C HIS A 282 11.32 0.81 0.81
N HIS A 283 11.61 1.37 -0.35
CA HIS A 283 10.86 1.19 -1.60
C HIS A 283 11.55 0.18 -2.54
N CYS A 284 12.18 -0.87 -2.02
CA CYS A 284 12.92 -1.87 -2.81
C CYS A 284 12.10 -2.56 -3.92
N HIS A 285 10.77 -2.51 -3.86
CA HIS A 285 9.86 -3.05 -4.88
C HIS A 285 9.62 -2.09 -6.06
N LEU A 286 10.07 -0.85 -5.95
CA LEU A 286 9.91 0.22 -6.93
C LEU A 286 11.24 0.85 -7.36
N ASP A 287 12.20 0.94 -6.44
CA ASP A 287 13.41 1.74 -6.59
C ASP A 287 14.67 0.86 -6.58
N GLY A 288 15.62 1.21 -7.45
CA GLY A 288 16.84 0.42 -7.67
C GLY A 288 16.58 -0.89 -8.43
N ASP A 289 17.32 -1.93 -8.04
CA ASP A 289 17.17 -3.29 -8.56
C ASP A 289 16.00 -4.00 -7.87
N VAL A 290 14.91 -4.19 -8.62
CA VAL A 290 13.65 -4.76 -8.13
C VAL A 290 13.53 -6.26 -8.36
N GLU A 291 14.44 -6.88 -9.14
CA GLU A 291 14.37 -8.30 -9.50
C GLU A 291 14.36 -9.23 -8.27
N PRO A 292 15.19 -9.00 -7.22
CA PRO A 292 15.13 -9.83 -6.02
C PRO A 292 13.77 -9.79 -5.31
N VAL A 293 13.06 -8.65 -5.39
CA VAL A 293 11.70 -8.53 -4.85
C VAL A 293 10.71 -9.27 -5.73
N ILE A 294 10.79 -9.10 -7.05
CA ILE A 294 9.94 -9.79 -8.03
C ILE A 294 10.05 -11.30 -7.85
N ASP A 295 11.26 -11.84 -7.79
CA ASP A 295 11.51 -13.27 -7.62
C ASP A 295 10.94 -13.80 -6.29
N ALA A 296 11.19 -13.07 -5.20
CA ALA A 296 10.71 -13.47 -3.88
C ALA A 296 9.17 -13.46 -3.78
N VAL A 297 8.51 -12.48 -4.40
CA VAL A 297 7.04 -12.41 -4.46
C VAL A 297 6.50 -13.50 -5.36
N ARG A 298 7.00 -13.60 -6.60
CA ARG A 298 6.52 -14.55 -7.62
C ARG A 298 6.65 -15.99 -7.14
N GLY A 299 7.83 -16.37 -6.64
CA GLY A 299 8.06 -17.72 -6.10
C GLY A 299 7.04 -18.05 -5.00
N PHE A 300 6.85 -17.14 -4.04
CA PHE A 300 5.89 -17.36 -2.96
C PHE A 300 4.47 -17.58 -3.45
N LEU A 301 4.05 -16.79 -4.42
CA LEU A 301 2.69 -16.81 -4.95
C LEU A 301 2.43 -17.98 -5.90
N ASP A 302 3.48 -18.57 -6.48
CA ASP A 302 3.44 -19.74 -7.37
C ASP A 302 3.56 -21.06 -6.58
N ASP A 303 4.28 -21.11 -5.45
CA ASP A 303 4.55 -22.32 -4.64
C ASP A 303 3.30 -22.99 -3.97
N ALA A 304 2.04 -22.71 -4.38
CA ALA A 304 0.81 -23.36 -3.81
C ALA A 304 0.16 -24.35 -4.77
N GLU A 305 0.67 -24.48 -5.99
CA GLU A 305 0.17 -25.50 -6.91
C GLU A 305 0.59 -26.92 -6.50
#